data_AF-A0A855K9I8-F1
#
_entry.id   AF-A0A855K9I8-F1
#
_cell.length_a   1.000
_cell.length_b   1.000
_cell.length_c   1.000
_cell.angle_alpha   90.00
_cell.angle_beta   90.00
_cell.angle_gamma   90.00
#
_symmetry.space_group_name_H-M   'P 1'
#
loop_
_entity.id
_entity.type
_entity.pdbx_description
1 polymer ?
#
loop_
_entity_poly.entity_id
_entity_poly.type
_entity_poly.pdbx_seq_one_letter_code
_entity_poly.pdbx_strand_id
1 'polypeptide(L)'
;FWTDPLMYQGGSDGFLGPRDAIPLADEAWGCDLEGEVAVIVGDVPLGASRDEAAAAIRLIMLVNDVSLRNLIPGELAKGFGFFQSKP
;
A
#
# COMPACT_ATOMS: atom_id res chain seq x y z
N PHE A 1 -2.87 -16.96 2.90
CA PHE A 1 -1.48 -16.48 2.99
C PHE A 1 -0.54 -17.29 2.09
N TRP A 2 -0.19 -18.54 2.42
CA TRP A 2 0.82 -19.32 1.65
C TRP A 2 0.45 -19.64 0.20
N THR A 3 -0.84 -19.70 -0.09
CA THR A 3 -1.40 -20.03 -1.42
C THR A 3 -2.44 -19.01 -1.88
N ASP A 4 -2.65 -17.97 -1.09
CA ASP A 4 -3.73 -16.99 -1.27
C ASP A 4 -3.19 -15.62 -0.83
N PRO A 5 -2.81 -14.74 -1.78
CA PRO A 5 -2.22 -13.44 -1.51
C PRO A 5 -3.18 -12.53 -0.77
N LEU A 6 -2.68 -11.82 0.24
CA LEU A 6 -3.43 -10.74 0.88
C LEU A 6 -3.31 -9.48 0.02
N MET A 7 -4.41 -8.75 -0.13
CA MET A 7 -4.48 -7.50 -0.88
C MET A 7 -5.48 -6.56 -0.19
N TYR A 8 -5.15 -5.27 -0.17
CA TYR A 8 -6.02 -4.20 0.29
C TYR A 8 -5.90 -2.99 -0.65
N GLN A 9 -6.88 -2.09 -0.61
CA GLN A 9 -6.87 -0.85 -1.40
C GLN A 9 -6.23 0.27 -0.58
N GLY A 10 -5.13 0.86 -1.07
CA GLY A 10 -4.54 2.08 -0.52
C GLY A 10 -5.07 3.36 -1.19
N GLY A 11 -4.75 4.51 -0.58
CA GLY A 11 -4.97 5.85 -1.17
C GLY A 11 -4.01 6.13 -2.32
N SER A 12 -4.45 6.89 -3.33
CA SER A 12 -3.67 7.11 -4.57
C SER A 12 -3.64 8.55 -5.08
N ASP A 13 -4.23 9.48 -4.33
CA ASP A 13 -4.40 10.89 -4.71
C ASP A 13 -3.44 11.86 -3.99
N GLY A 14 -2.68 11.38 -2.99
CA GLY A 14 -1.89 12.21 -2.08
C GLY A 14 -0.45 11.75 -1.84
N PHE A 15 0.20 11.10 -2.82
CA PHE A 15 1.57 10.59 -2.64
C PHE A 15 2.59 11.69 -2.31
N LEU A 16 3.49 11.38 -1.38
CA LEU A 16 4.68 12.18 -1.09
C LEU A 16 5.78 11.95 -2.14
N GLY A 17 6.59 12.98 -2.40
CA GLY A 17 7.81 12.84 -3.17
C GLY A 17 8.86 12.00 -2.44
N PRO A 18 9.85 11.43 -3.16
CA PRO A 18 10.81 10.47 -2.60
C PRO A 18 11.79 11.06 -1.56
N ARG A 19 11.76 12.39 -1.36
CA ARG A 19 12.60 13.13 -0.40
C ARG A 19 11.78 14.07 0.48
N ASP A 20 10.46 14.04 0.35
CA ASP A 20 9.59 14.87 1.17
C ASP A 20 9.59 14.33 2.60
N ALA A 21 9.43 15.24 3.56
CA ALA A 21 9.26 14.84 4.95
C ALA A 21 7.90 14.14 5.12
N ILE A 22 7.86 13.08 5.93
CA ILE A 22 6.60 12.43 6.32
C ILE A 22 5.93 13.31 7.37
N PRO A 23 4.77 13.94 7.07
CA PRO A 23 4.07 14.74 8.06
C PRO A 23 3.46 13.82 9.12
N LEU A 24 3.73 14.11 10.40
CA LEU A 24 3.19 13.35 11.52
C LEU A 24 2.68 14.33 12.59
N ALA A 25 1.39 14.22 12.90
CA ALA A 25 0.77 15.10 13.90
C ALA A 25 1.05 14.64 15.34
N ASP A 26 1.19 13.32 15.56
CA ASP A 26 1.44 12.72 16.87
C ASP A 26 2.34 11.50 16.75
N GLU A 27 3.50 11.55 17.40
CA GLU A 27 4.46 10.43 17.43
C GLU A 27 3.88 9.18 18.11
N ALA A 28 2.91 9.35 19.02
CA ALA A 28 2.26 8.23 19.71
C ALA A 28 1.46 7.33 18.77
N TRP A 29 1.17 7.74 17.54
CA TRP A 29 0.53 6.89 16.52
C TRP A 29 1.47 5.78 15.99
N GLY A 30 2.76 5.84 16.33
CA GLY A 30 3.73 4.81 15.97
C GLY A 30 4.03 4.81 14.47
N CYS A 31 4.45 5.96 13.95
CA CYS A 31 4.86 6.10 12.56
C CYS A 31 6.02 5.15 12.24
N ASP A 32 5.88 4.40 11.15
CA ASP A 32 6.82 3.36 10.72
C ASP A 32 7.02 3.37 9.21
N LEU A 33 8.21 2.93 8.79
CA LEU A 33 8.60 2.79 7.40
C LEU A 33 8.37 1.35 6.92
N GLU A 34 7.82 1.21 5.72
CA GLU A 34 7.64 -0.09 5.07
C GLU A 34 8.21 -0.03 3.66
N GLY A 35 9.45 -0.52 3.50
CA GLY A 35 10.09 -0.56 2.19
C GLY A 35 9.52 -1.69 1.33
N GLU A 36 8.98 -1.34 0.15
CA GLU A 36 8.42 -2.31 -0.79
C GLU A 36 8.86 -2.06 -2.24
N VAL A 37 8.53 -3.03 -3.10
CA VAL A 37 8.65 -2.92 -4.56
C VAL A 37 7.25 -2.86 -5.15
N ALA A 38 6.97 -1.81 -5.90
CA ALA A 38 5.69 -1.64 -6.59
C ALA A 38 5.87 -1.72 -8.12
N VAL A 39 4.80 -2.12 -8.81
CA VAL A 39 4.74 -2.15 -10.27
C VAL A 39 3.62 -1.24 -10.77
N ILE A 40 3.85 -0.55 -11.88
CA ILE A 40 2.76 0.08 -12.65
C ILE A 40 2.39 -0.86 -13.78
N VAL A 41 1.10 -1.18 -13.89
CA VAL A 41 0.54 -1.97 -14.98
C VAL A 41 -0.12 -1.07 -16.03
N GLY A 42 -0.24 -1.56 -17.26
CA GLY A 42 -1.21 -1.03 -18.22
C GLY A 42 -2.60 -1.59 -17.95
N ASP A 43 -3.48 -1.56 -18.96
CA ASP A 43 -4.81 -2.16 -18.84
C ASP A 43 -4.71 -3.68 -18.59
N VAL A 44 -5.38 -4.16 -17.54
CA VAL A 44 -5.49 -5.57 -17.18
C VAL A 44 -6.97 -5.97 -17.24
N PRO A 45 -7.37 -6.93 -18.09
CA PRO A 45 -8.77 -7.34 -18.16
C PRO A 45 -9.21 -8.08 -16.88
N LEU A 46 -10.50 -7.98 -16.56
CA LEU A 46 -11.10 -8.77 -15.48
C LEU A 46 -10.90 -10.27 -15.76
N GLY A 47 -10.35 -11.00 -14.79
CA GLY A 47 -10.08 -12.44 -14.92
C GLY A 47 -8.82 -12.78 -15.74
N ALA A 48 -7.88 -11.83 -15.89
CA ALA A 48 -6.62 -12.05 -16.58
C ALA A 48 -5.87 -13.29 -16.06
N SER A 49 -5.28 -14.03 -17.00
CA SER A 49 -4.31 -15.07 -16.73
C SER A 49 -3.01 -14.50 -16.19
N ARG A 50 -2.15 -15.40 -15.65
CA ARG A 50 -0.82 -15.03 -15.17
C ARG A 50 0.05 -14.38 -16.26
N ASP A 51 -0.02 -14.90 -17.49
CA ASP A 51 0.81 -14.42 -18.60
C ASP A 51 0.34 -13.04 -19.08
N GLU A 52 -0.97 -12.80 -19.13
CA GLU A 52 -1.53 -11.48 -19.42
C GLU A 52 -1.15 -10.45 -18.36
N ALA A 53 -1.24 -10.80 -17.07
CA ALA A 53 -0.82 -9.93 -15.97
C ALA A 53 0.68 -9.60 -16.04
N ALA A 54 1.53 -10.58 -16.32
CA ALA A 54 2.97 -10.37 -16.46
C ALA A 54 3.30 -9.46 -17.65
N ALA A 55 2.64 -9.64 -18.79
CA ALA A 55 2.83 -8.80 -19.98
C ALA A 55 2.32 -7.35 -19.80
N ALA A 56 1.43 -7.12 -18.83
CA ALA A 56 0.89 -5.80 -18.53
C ALA A 56 1.81 -4.93 -17.66
N ILE A 57 2.84 -5.49 -17.00
CA ILE A 57 3.78 -4.72 -16.19
C ILE A 57 4.59 -3.74 -17.08
N ARG A 58 4.61 -2.46 -16.70
CA ARG A 58 5.28 -1.38 -17.45
C ARG A 58 6.49 -0.82 -16.73
N LEU A 59 6.39 -0.62 -15.42
CA LEU A 59 7.43 0.00 -14.61
C LEU A 59 7.56 -0.74 -13.27
N ILE A 60 8.74 -0.62 -12.66
CA ILE A 60 9.05 -1.08 -11.31
C ILE A 60 9.59 0.11 -10.53
N MET A 61 9.19 0.25 -9.27
CA MET A 61 9.64 1.31 -8.37
C MET A 61 9.84 0.81 -6.95
N LEU A 62 10.48 1.64 -6.14
CA LEU A 62 10.46 1.50 -4.68
C LEU A 62 9.32 2.35 -4.12
N VAL A 63 8.70 1.87 -3.05
CA VAL A 63 7.70 2.63 -2.29
C VAL A 63 7.96 2.49 -0.79
N ASN A 64 7.64 3.54 -0.04
CA ASN A 64 7.55 3.50 1.41
C ASN A 64 6.06 3.51 1.79
N ASP A 65 5.50 2.37 2.17
CA ASP A 65 4.09 2.23 2.58
C ASP A 65 3.91 2.63 4.06
N VAL A 66 3.99 3.94 4.32
CA VAL A 66 3.99 4.53 5.66
C VAL A 66 2.85 3.98 6.51
N SER A 67 3.19 3.57 7.74
CA SER A 67 2.26 2.94 8.66
C SER A 67 2.15 3.70 9.97
N LEU A 68 0.94 3.81 10.51
CA LEU A 68 0.70 4.29 11.87
C LEU A 68 0.32 3.09 12.76
N ARG A 69 1.33 2.39 13.26
CA ARG A 69 1.20 1.05 13.86
C ARG A 69 0.23 0.98 15.03
N ASN A 70 0.17 2.02 15.85
CA ASN A 70 -0.69 2.02 17.03
C ASN A 70 -2.16 2.25 16.69
N LEU A 71 -2.48 2.69 15.46
CA LEU A 71 -3.86 2.82 14.96
C LEU A 71 -4.37 1.53 14.30
N ILE A 72 -3.46 0.71 13.75
CA ILE A 72 -3.79 -0.50 12.98
C ILE A 72 -4.73 -1.46 13.73
N PRO A 73 -4.48 -1.89 14.99
CA PRO A 73 -5.32 -2.89 15.63
C PRO A 73 -6.77 -2.42 15.82
N GLY A 74 -6.95 -1.16 16.23
CA GLY A 74 -8.25 -0.56 16.42
C GLY A 74 -8.99 -0.38 15.09
N GLU A 75 -8.29 -0.01 14.03
CA GLU A 75 -8.87 0.16 12.71
C GLU A 75 -9.29 -1.17 12.08
N LEU A 76 -8.41 -2.18 12.11
CA LEU A 76 -8.73 -3.53 11.61
C LEU A 76 -9.88 -4.18 12.38
N ALA A 77 -9.98 -3.94 13.69
CA ALA A 77 -11.10 -4.44 14.51
C ALA A 77 -12.47 -3.90 14.06
N LYS A 78 -12.52 -2.78 13.31
CA LYS A 78 -13.77 -2.27 12.72
C LYS A 78 -14.24 -3.10 11.53
N GLY A 79 -13.37 -3.92 10.94
CA GLY A 79 -13.72 -4.84 9.85
C GLY A 79 -13.71 -4.23 8.44
N PHE A 80 -13.17 -3.02 8.26
CA PHE A 80 -13.15 -2.31 6.98
C PHE A 80 -11.75 -2.19 6.34
N GLY A 81 -10.76 -2.92 6.85
CA GLY A 81 -9.38 -2.84 6.37
C GLY A 81 -8.67 -1.59 6.91
N PHE A 82 -7.69 -1.10 6.15
CA PHE A 82 -6.88 0.07 6.50
C PHE A 82 -7.44 1.34 5.85
N PHE A 83 -7.32 2.47 6.55
CA PHE A 83 -7.62 3.78 6.00
C PHE A 83 -6.80 4.85 6.74
N GLN A 84 -7.10 5.12 8.01
CA GLN A 84 -6.41 6.12 8.82
C GLN A 84 -5.00 5.68 9.20
N SER A 85 -4.77 4.37 9.34
CA SER A 85 -3.46 3.86 9.73
C SER A 85 -2.47 3.76 8.56
N LYS A 86 -2.90 4.11 7.34
CA LYS A 86 -2.16 4.08 6.08
C LYS A 86 -2.34 5.41 5.33
N PRO A 87 -1.66 6.48 5.80
CA PRO A 87 -1.83 7.84 5.27
C PRO A 87 -1.14 8.07 3.92
#